data_AF-A0A2Z5AC02-F1
#
_entry.id   AF-A0A2Z5AC02-F1
#
_cell.length_a   1.000
_cell.length_b   1.000
_cell.length_c   1.000
_cell.angle_alpha   90.00
_cell.angle_beta   90.00
_cell.angle_gamma   90.00
#
_symmetry.space_group_name_H-M   'P 1'
#
loop_
_entity.id
_entity.type
_entity.pdbx_description
1 polymer ?
#
loop_
_entity_poly.entity_id
_entity_poly.type
_entity_poly.pdbx_seq_one_letter_code
_entity_poly.pdbx_strand_id
1 'polypeptide(L)' 'MATRKHFDAAAERLLGETAYQGLLATGYSRPNFCRKIAQMAFIGRLADSPSKLKDLVLIRQVAERLWKGAGVAGLEE' A
#
# COMPACT_ATOMS: atom_id res chain seq x y z
N MET A 1 -9.36 8.20 -9.30
CA MET A 1 -9.00 6.80 -9.58
C MET A 1 -7.58 6.54 -9.07
N ALA A 2 -7.35 5.45 -8.34
CA ALA A 2 -6.02 5.11 -7.87
C ALA A 2 -5.29 4.34 -8.98
N THR A 3 -4.18 4.91 -9.49
CA THR A 3 -3.33 4.22 -10.48
C THR A 3 -2.16 3.52 -9.76
N ARG A 4 -1.46 2.63 -10.48
CA ARG A 4 -0.31 1.88 -9.94
C ARG A 4 0.74 2.80 -9.32
N LYS A 5 1.05 3.90 -10.00
CA LYS A 5 2.01 4.91 -9.56
C LYS A 5 1.60 5.56 -8.23
N HIS A 6 0.30 5.80 -8.03
CA HIS A 6 -0.20 6.38 -6.78
C HIS A 6 -0.11 5.38 -5.61
N PHE A 7 -0.38 4.10 -5.87
CA PHE A 7 -0.24 3.03 -4.89
C PHE A 7 1.22 2.84 -4.47
N ASP A 8 2.12 2.69 -5.44
CA ASP A 8 3.54 2.45 -5.20
C ASP A 8 4.15 3.62 -4.40
N ALA A 9 3.85 4.87 -4.76
CA ALA A 9 4.33 6.04 -4.03
C ALA A 9 3.73 6.17 -2.62
N ALA A 10 2.46 5.78 -2.42
CA ALA A 10 1.84 5.75 -1.09
C ALA A 10 2.46 4.64 -0.22
N ALA A 11 2.69 3.46 -0.78
CA ALA A 11 3.31 2.35 -0.09
C ALA A 11 4.75 2.67 0.33
N GLU A 12 5.53 3.30 -0.55
CA GLU A 12 6.88 3.77 -0.26
C GLU A 12 6.90 4.82 0.85
N ARG A 13 6.02 5.83 0.80
CA ARG A 13 5.89 6.84 1.87
C ARG A 13 5.49 6.26 3.21
N LEU A 14 4.64 5.22 3.23
CA LEU A 14 4.13 4.62 4.47
C LEU A 14 5.10 3.62 5.10
N LEU A 15 5.81 2.84 4.28
CA LEU A 15 6.75 1.83 4.74
C LEU A 15 8.16 2.40 4.94
N GLY A 16 8.50 3.48 4.24
CA GLY A 16 9.87 3.94 4.06
C GLY A 16 10.60 3.14 2.98
N GLU A 17 11.63 3.76 2.40
CA GLU A 17 12.38 3.23 1.26
C GLU A 17 12.92 1.81 1.51
N THR A 18 13.56 1.58 2.67
CA THR A 18 14.17 0.27 2.99
C THR A 18 13.15 -0.86 3.06
N ALA A 19 12.03 -0.66 3.75
CA ALA A 19 11.00 -1.69 3.89
C ALA A 19 10.22 -1.89 2.58
N TYR A 20 10.04 -0.83 1.80
CA TYR A 20 9.43 -0.87 0.48
C TYR A 20 10.29 -1.69 -0.51
N GLN A 21 11.59 -1.39 -0.61
CA GLN A 21 12.54 -2.12 -1.45
C GLN A 21 12.70 -3.58 -1.01
N GLY A 22 12.75 -3.84 0.30
CA GLY A 22 12.80 -5.20 0.83
C GLY A 22 11.58 -6.02 0.41
N LEU A 23 10.38 -5.44 0.44
CA LEU A 23 9.17 -6.13 0.01
C LEU A 23 9.10 -6.31 -1.52
N LEU A 24 9.60 -5.33 -2.30
CA LEU A 24 9.75 -5.47 -3.75
C LEU A 24 10.62 -6.67 -4.13
N ALA A 25 11.74 -6.87 -3.43
CA ALA A 25 12.67 -7.97 -3.68
C ALA A 25 12.05 -9.36 -3.42
N THR A 26 11.03 -9.47 -2.56
CA THR A 26 10.34 -10.74 -2.27
C THR A 26 9.30 -11.15 -3.34
N GLY A 27 9.10 -10.32 -4.35
CA GLY A 27 8.07 -10.50 -5.38
C GLY A 27 6.94 -9.49 -5.22
N TYR A 28 6.77 -8.63 -6.21
CA TYR A 28 5.76 -7.57 -6.21
C TYR A 28 4.34 -8.15 -6.17
N SER A 29 3.64 -7.94 -5.06
CA SER A 29 2.23 -8.28 -4.91
C SER A 29 1.52 -7.22 -4.08
N ARG A 30 0.55 -6.51 -4.66
CA ARG A 30 -0.22 -5.46 -3.98
C ARG A 30 -0.92 -5.96 -2.70
N PRO A 31 -1.47 -7.19 -2.65
CA PRO A 31 -1.91 -7.80 -1.40
C PRO A 31 -0.84 -7.86 -0.30
N ASN A 32 0.42 -8.18 -0.65
CA ASN A 32 1.51 -8.23 0.33
C ASN A 32 1.84 -6.83 0.88
N PHE A 33 1.87 -5.82 0.01
CA PHE A 33 2.00 -4.42 0.44
C PHE A 33 0.86 -4.00 1.39
N CYS A 34 -0.39 -4.29 1.03
CA CYS A 34 -1.54 -3.95 1.88
C CYS A 34 -1.45 -4.64 3.25
N ARG A 35 -1.07 -5.93 3.29
CA ARG A 35 -0.87 -6.67 4.54
C ARG A 35 0.26 -6.08 5.38
N LYS A 36 1.41 -5.77 4.77
CA LYS A 36 2.55 -5.20 5.49
C LYS A 36 2.23 -3.84 6.07
N ILE A 37 1.58 -2.97 5.29
CA ILE A 37 1.14 -1.65 5.74
C ILE A 37 0.14 -1.77 6.89
N ALA A 38 -0.83 -2.69 6.80
CA ALA A 38 -1.77 -2.94 7.89
C ALA A 38 -1.07 -3.41 9.18
N GLN A 39 -0.11 -4.34 9.08
CA GLN A 39 0.69 -4.79 10.22
C GLN A 39 1.46 -3.63 10.86
N MET A 40 2.16 -2.83 10.05
CA MET A 40 2.96 -1.70 10.53
C MET A 40 2.08 -0.58 11.11
N ALA A 41 0.89 -0.34 10.54
CA ALA A 41 -0.09 0.60 11.06
C ALA A 41 -0.56 0.20 12.46
N PHE A 42 -0.87 -1.10 12.63
CA PHE A 42 -1.39 -1.63 13.87
C PHE A 42 -0.40 -1.49 15.04
N ILE A 43 0.91 -1.64 14.76
CA ILE A 43 1.96 -1.47 15.76
C ILE A 43 2.53 -0.03 15.82
N GLY A 44 1.93 0.93 15.13
CA GLY A 44 2.36 2.34 15.14
C GLY A 44 3.73 2.60 14.49
N ARG A 45 4.21 1.73 13.59
CA ARG A 45 5.53 1.82 12.94
C ARG A 45 5.50 2.30 11.49
N LEU A 46 4.40 2.90 11.04
CA LEU A 46 4.40 3.55 9.73
C LEU A 46 5.24 4.83 9.78
N ALA A 47 5.99 5.06 8.70
CA ALA A 47 6.71 6.30 8.53
C ALA A 47 5.75 7.49 8.64
N ASP A 48 6.22 8.55 9.29
CA ASP A 48 5.43 9.75 9.47
C ASP A 48 5.60 10.67 8.27
N SER A 49 4.48 11.17 7.76
CA SER A 49 4.48 12.07 6.62
C SER A 49 3.22 12.94 6.64
N PRO A 50 3.26 14.17 6.08
CA PRO A 50 2.08 15.01 5.96
C PRO A 50 0.92 14.35 5.20
N SER A 51 1.22 13.37 4.34
CA SER A 51 0.24 12.66 3.52
C SER A 51 -0.21 11.32 4.12
N LYS A 52 0.26 10.93 5.31
CA LYS A 52 0.04 9.61 5.91
C LYS A 52 -1.43 9.17 5.92
N LEU A 53 -2.33 10.05 6.34
CA LEU A 53 -3.77 9.75 6.35
C LEU A 53 -4.33 9.54 4.94
N LYS A 54 -3.93 10.40 3.99
CA LYS A 54 -4.33 10.27 2.58
C LYS A 54 -3.80 9.00 1.93
N ASP A 55 -2.55 8.64 2.23
CA ASP A 55 -1.91 7.42 1.75
C ASP A 55 -2.60 6.18 2.33
N LEU A 56 -2.94 6.19 3.62
CA LEU A 56 -3.70 5.11 4.26
C LEU A 56 -5.10 4.93 3.64
N VAL A 57 -5.80 6.02 3.34
CA VAL A 57 -7.10 5.98 2.64
C VAL A 57 -6.94 5.33 1.26
N LEU A 58 -5.89 5.69 0.51
CA LEU A 58 -5.61 5.10 -0.80
C LEU A 58 -5.32 3.60 -0.71
N ILE A 59 -4.44 3.18 0.21
CA ILE A 59 -4.12 1.77 0.42
C ILE A 59 -5.38 0.98 0.82
N ARG A 60 -6.23 1.55 1.68
CA ARG A 60 -7.50 0.94 2.07
C ARG A 60 -8.43 0.73 0.88
N GLN A 61 -8.59 1.74 0.01
CA GLN A 61 -9.43 1.62 -1.19
C GLN A 61 -8.94 0.49 -2.12
N VAL A 62 -7.61 0.40 -2.32
CA VAL A 62 -7.02 -0.67 -3.12
C VAL A 62 -7.21 -2.03 -2.47
N ALA A 63 -7.01 -2.14 -1.15
CA ALA A 63 -7.23 -3.38 -0.40
C ALA A 63 -8.69 -3.84 -0.43
N GLU A 64 -9.65 -2.91 -0.29
CA GLU A 64 -11.08 -3.20 -0.40
C GLU A 64 -11.43 -3.75 -1.79
N ARG A 65 -10.89 -3.18 -2.87
CA ARG A 65 -11.09 -3.71 -4.24
C ARG A 65 -10.46 -5.09 -4.43
N LEU A 66 -9.23 -5.28 -3.93
CA LEU A 66 -8.49 -6.56 -4.00
C LEU A 66 -9.20 -7.70 -3.26
N TRP A 67 -9.75 -7.43 -2.08
CA TRP A 67 -10.34 -8.48 -1.22
C TRP A 67 -11.86 -8.62 -1.34
N LYS A 68 -12.58 -7.59 -1.80
CA LYS A 68 -14.04 -7.66 -2.03
C LYS A 68 -14.43 -7.96 -3.49
N GLY A 69 -13.46 -8.13 -4.40
CA GLY A 69 -13.70 -8.79 -5.69
C GLY A 69 -13.94 -7.89 -6.91
N ALA A 70 -13.40 -6.66 -6.94
CA ALA A 70 -13.43 -5.82 -8.13
C ALA A 70 -12.04 -5.80 -8.81
N GLY A 71 -11.73 -6.87 -9.55
CA GLY A 71 -10.56 -6.97 -10.42
C GLY A 71 -9.29 -7.52 -9.76
N VAL A 72 -8.57 -8.37 -10.51
CA VAL A 72 -7.34 -9.11 -10.15
C VAL A 72 -6.22 -8.20 -9.60
N ALA A 73 -6.33 -6.89 -9.79
CA ALA A 73 -5.32 -5.89 -9.52
C ALA A 73 -5.75 -4.75 -8.56
N GLY A 74 -7.05 -4.56 -8.30
CA GLY A 74 -7.57 -3.48 -7.44
C GLY A 74 -7.34 -2.05 -7.93
N LEU A 75 -7.00 -1.86 -9.20
CA LEU A 75 -6.78 -0.56 -9.86
C LEU A 75 -7.64 -0.52 -11.14
N GLU A 76 -8.08 0.68 -11.53
CA GLU A 76 -8.53 0.93 -12.91
C GLU A 76 -7.29 1.22 -13.76
N GLU A 77 -7.25 0.70 -14.99
CA GLU A 77 -6.09 0.72 -15.91
C GLU A 77 -5.38 2.08 -16.01
#